data_AF-A0AAN8JR45-F1
#
_entry.id   AF-A0AAN8JR45-F1
#
_cell.length_a   1.000
_cell.length_b   1.000
_cell.length_c   1.000
_cell.angle_alpha   90.00
_cell.angle_beta   90.00
_cell.angle_gamma   90.00
#
_symmetry.space_group_name_H-M   'P 1'
#
loop_
_entity.id
_entity.type
_entity.pdbx_description
1 polymer ?
#
loop_
_entity_poly.entity_id
_entity_poly.type
_entity_poly.pdbx_seq_one_letter_code
_entity_poly.pdbx_strand_id
1 'polypeptide(L)'
;MDVPDFAVDWASFPSDDELISLSQVMDIPTQQLVDMPCVTRDNKGRFSSPVKQADLENIQKCSVPIKTRNNNKWALNLWKDWVDNRNSKPETYFEKGKLIPTNINTLNDEELQFWLQRFIVEIRRKDATNYPPNTLVQIVSGLQRYIKNDCNRNNVHILRDDDEKFSIFRKILDSEMKRLTSLGFGTKVKSCEPVLPEEEKVMWDKGVFSNHN
;
A
#
# COMPACT_ATOMS: atom_id res chain seq x y z
N MET A 1 11.77 -0.45 -34.76
CA MET A 1 12.09 0.13 -33.44
C MET A 1 11.19 -0.59 -32.46
N ASP A 2 11.68 -1.71 -31.94
CA ASP A 2 10.90 -2.60 -31.08
C ASP A 2 10.98 -2.10 -29.64
N VAL A 3 9.83 -1.78 -29.07
CA VAL A 3 9.69 -1.42 -27.66
C VAL A 3 9.61 -2.74 -26.89
N PRO A 4 10.53 -3.03 -25.94
CA PRO A 4 10.48 -4.29 -25.22
C PRO A 4 9.25 -4.32 -24.31
N ASP A 5 8.42 -5.35 -24.49
CA ASP A 5 7.29 -5.69 -23.63
C ASP A 5 7.84 -6.25 -22.32
N PHE A 6 7.95 -5.38 -21.31
CA PHE A 6 8.28 -5.77 -19.94
C PHE A 6 6.97 -5.94 -19.18
N ALA A 7 6.36 -7.13 -19.34
CA ALA A 7 5.36 -7.61 -18.41
C ALA A 7 5.98 -7.60 -17.00
N VAL A 8 5.34 -6.92 -16.06
CA VAL A 8 5.74 -6.94 -14.65
C VAL A 8 5.56 -8.37 -14.16
N ASP A 9 6.67 -9.05 -13.89
CA ASP A 9 6.67 -10.38 -13.29
C ASP A 9 6.21 -10.27 -11.83
N TRP A 10 4.93 -10.55 -11.62
CA TRP A 10 4.30 -10.60 -10.31
C TRP A 10 4.90 -11.69 -9.39
N ALA A 11 5.74 -12.60 -9.90
CA ALA A 11 6.45 -13.60 -9.10
C ALA A 11 7.74 -13.06 -8.44
N SER A 12 8.23 -11.87 -8.81
CA SER A 12 9.37 -11.21 -8.16
C SER A 12 8.99 -10.38 -6.91
N PHE A 13 7.78 -10.57 -6.38
CA PHE A 13 7.35 -9.95 -5.12
C PHE A 13 8.12 -10.52 -3.92
N PRO A 14 8.65 -9.67 -3.03
CA PRO A 14 9.24 -10.12 -1.76
C PRO A 14 8.22 -10.93 -0.95
N SER A 15 8.64 -12.08 -0.42
CA SER A 15 7.82 -12.90 0.49
C SER A 15 7.39 -12.07 1.71
N ASP A 16 6.29 -12.45 2.37
CA ASP A 16 5.71 -11.73 3.51
C ASP A 16 6.74 -11.44 4.62
N ASP A 17 7.77 -12.27 4.78
CA ASP A 17 8.88 -12.07 5.72
C ASP A 17 9.83 -10.93 5.34
N GLU A 18 10.02 -10.63 4.05
CA GLU A 18 10.81 -9.48 3.60
C GLU A 18 10.05 -8.15 3.80
N LEU A 19 8.71 -8.20 3.81
CA LEU A 19 7.84 -7.06 4.10
C LEU A 19 7.85 -6.67 5.59
N ILE A 20 8.22 -7.59 6.48
CA ILE A 20 8.40 -7.34 7.91
C ILE A 20 9.65 -6.47 8.14
N SER A 21 10.77 -6.80 7.48
CA SER A 21 12.02 -6.04 7.58
C SER A 21 11.91 -4.61 7.01
N LEU A 22 11.17 -4.42 5.91
CA LEU A 22 10.95 -3.08 5.33
C LEU A 22 10.02 -2.20 6.19
N SER A 23 9.17 -2.81 7.00
CA SER A 23 8.30 -2.09 7.94
C SER A 23 9.00 -1.61 9.20
N GLN A 24 10.18 -2.16 9.53
CA GLN A 24 10.99 -1.74 10.67
C GLN A 24 11.70 -0.39 10.45
N VAL A 25 11.67 0.18 9.23
CA VAL A 25 12.34 1.44 8.88
C VAL A 25 11.37 2.60 8.64
N MET A 26 10.06 2.40 8.84
CA MET A 26 9.08 3.48 8.76
C MET A 26 8.50 3.74 10.15
N ASP A 27 8.88 4.86 10.76
CA ASP A 27 8.23 5.43 11.94
C ASP A 27 6.78 5.81 11.61
N ILE A 28 5.93 4.79 11.56
CA ILE A 28 4.49 4.94 11.65
C ILE A 28 4.23 5.29 13.12
N PRO A 29 3.62 6.44 13.45
CA PRO A 29 3.29 6.77 14.83
C PRO A 29 2.38 5.68 15.39
N THR A 30 2.97 4.81 16.21
CA THR A 30 2.28 3.75 16.95
C THR A 30 1.49 4.44 18.06
N GLN A 31 0.31 4.96 17.74
CA GLN A 31 -0.64 5.37 18.76
C GLN A 31 -1.81 4.39 18.80
N GLN A 32 -1.77 3.61 19.89
CA GLN A 32 -2.83 2.87 20.55
C GLN A 32 -3.40 1.65 19.80
N LEU A 33 -2.77 0.51 20.10
CA LEU A 33 -3.40 -0.81 20.04
C LEU A 33 -4.64 -0.80 20.94
N VAL A 34 -5.82 -0.63 20.36
CA VAL A 34 -7.06 -1.05 21.01
C VAL A 34 -7.32 -2.48 20.55
N ASP A 35 -7.06 -3.42 21.45
CA ASP A 35 -7.35 -4.83 21.27
C ASP A 35 -8.85 -5.00 20.98
N MET A 36 -9.20 -5.30 19.73
CA MET A 36 -10.53 -5.80 19.40
C MET A 36 -10.50 -7.31 19.64
N PRO A 37 -11.30 -7.87 20.56
CA PRO A 37 -11.28 -9.29 20.84
C PRO A 37 -11.70 -10.06 19.59
N CYS A 38 -10.75 -10.78 18.97
CA CYS A 38 -11.14 -11.91 18.15
C CYS A 38 -11.81 -12.91 19.10
N VAL A 39 -13.02 -13.33 18.75
CA VAL A 39 -13.87 -14.16 19.61
C VAL A 39 -13.09 -15.40 20.03
N THR A 40 -12.67 -15.47 21.30
CA THR A 40 -12.04 -16.66 21.88
C THR A 40 -13.13 -17.72 21.97
N ARG A 41 -13.08 -18.71 21.08
CA ARG A 41 -14.03 -19.83 21.07
C ARG A 41 -13.49 -20.92 22.00
N ASP A 42 -14.21 -21.19 23.08
CA ASP A 42 -13.97 -22.37 23.91
C ASP A 42 -14.32 -23.63 23.10
N ASN A 43 -13.28 -24.35 22.68
CA ASN A 43 -13.41 -25.52 21.82
C ASN A 43 -13.16 -26.79 22.64
N LYS A 44 -14.21 -27.41 23.16
CA LYS A 44 -14.17 -28.81 23.62
C LYS A 44 -14.82 -29.71 22.56
N GLY A 45 -14.03 -30.10 21.55
CA GLY A 45 -14.43 -31.02 20.49
C GLY A 45 -13.87 -30.65 19.11
N ARG A 46 -14.00 -31.57 18.13
CA ARG A 46 -13.58 -31.35 16.73
C ARG A 46 -14.32 -30.18 16.06
N PHE A 47 -15.57 -29.93 16.47
CA PHE A 47 -16.39 -28.84 15.95
C PHE A 47 -16.87 -27.96 17.11
N SER A 48 -16.86 -26.65 16.90
CA SER A 48 -17.44 -25.67 17.83
C SER A 48 -18.97 -25.75 17.82
N SER A 49 -19.61 -25.16 18.84
CA SER A 49 -21.06 -24.95 18.83
C SER A 49 -21.52 -24.19 17.57
N PRO A 50 -22.77 -24.39 17.11
CA PRO A 50 -23.33 -23.65 15.97
C PRO A 50 -23.13 -22.14 16.12
N VAL A 51 -22.59 -21.51 15.07
CA VAL A 51 -22.23 -20.08 15.07
C VAL A 51 -23.47 -19.22 14.90
N LYS A 52 -23.61 -18.16 15.70
CA LYS A 52 -24.73 -17.22 15.58
C LYS A 52 -24.50 -16.27 14.41
N GLN A 53 -25.58 -15.75 13.82
CA GLN A 53 -25.49 -14.78 12.71
C GLN A 53 -24.67 -13.53 13.08
N ALA A 54 -24.84 -13.01 14.31
CA ALA A 54 -24.06 -11.88 14.81
C ALA A 54 -22.55 -12.18 14.88
N ASP A 55 -22.16 -13.42 15.17
CA ASP A 55 -20.75 -13.82 15.19
C ASP A 55 -20.17 -13.86 13.78
N LEU A 56 -20.95 -14.30 12.78
CA LEU A 56 -20.56 -14.28 11.38
C LEU A 56 -20.36 -12.85 10.87
N GLU A 57 -21.25 -11.93 11.22
CA GLU A 57 -21.14 -10.50 10.88
C GLU A 57 -19.89 -9.86 11.53
N ASN A 58 -19.60 -10.20 12.79
CA ASN A 58 -18.40 -9.71 13.46
C ASN A 58 -17.12 -10.27 12.83
N ILE A 59 -17.11 -11.54 12.42
CA ILE A 59 -16.00 -12.14 11.68
C ILE A 59 -15.82 -11.45 10.33
N GLN A 60 -16.91 -11.15 9.63
CA GLN A 60 -16.88 -10.41 8.37
C GLN A 60 -16.29 -9.01 8.55
N LYS A 61 -16.67 -8.28 9.60
CA LYS A 61 -16.09 -6.96 9.94
C LYS A 61 -14.60 -7.04 10.29
N CYS A 62 -14.18 -8.11 10.95
CA CYS A 62 -12.78 -8.36 11.30
C CYS A 62 -11.97 -8.99 10.16
N SER A 63 -12.58 -9.28 9.00
CA SER A 63 -11.92 -9.93 7.87
C SER A 63 -10.76 -9.08 7.31
N VAL A 64 -10.83 -7.75 7.44
CA VAL A 64 -9.74 -6.86 7.03
C VAL A 64 -8.76 -6.66 8.20
N PRO A 65 -7.48 -7.05 8.03
CA PRO A 65 -6.47 -6.85 9.07
C PRO A 65 -6.37 -5.39 9.52
N ILE A 66 -6.08 -5.17 10.81
CA ILE A 66 -5.98 -3.82 11.41
C ILE A 66 -4.97 -2.95 10.65
N LYS A 67 -3.81 -3.51 10.29
CA LYS A 67 -2.77 -2.83 9.51
C LYS A 67 -3.30 -2.33 8.16
N THR A 68 -4.08 -3.16 7.46
CA THR A 68 -4.72 -2.80 6.19
C THR A 68 -5.75 -1.69 6.38
N ARG A 69 -6.55 -1.75 7.45
CA ARG A 69 -7.52 -0.70 7.78
C ARG A 69 -6.83 0.64 8.04
N ASN A 70 -5.71 0.62 8.76
CA ASN A 70 -4.92 1.81 9.04
C ASN A 70 -4.29 2.36 7.75
N ASN A 71 -3.79 1.51 6.87
CA ASN A 71 -3.31 1.92 5.54
C ASN A 71 -4.42 2.59 4.72
N ASN A 72 -5.63 2.03 4.71
CA ASN A 72 -6.77 2.63 4.01
C ASN A 72 -7.09 4.02 4.58
N LYS A 73 -7.17 4.16 5.92
CA LYS A 73 -7.39 5.44 6.59
C LYS A 73 -6.30 6.46 6.25
N TRP A 74 -5.04 6.04 6.29
CA TRP A 74 -3.91 6.89 5.97
C TRP A 74 -3.97 7.39 4.52
N ALA A 75 -4.22 6.51 3.56
CA ALA A 75 -4.35 6.89 2.14
C ALA A 75 -5.49 7.89 1.92
N LEU A 76 -6.61 7.76 2.65
CA LEU A 76 -7.73 8.69 2.56
C LEU A 76 -7.43 10.04 3.19
N ASN A 77 -6.77 10.07 4.34
CA ASN A 77 -6.38 11.32 4.96
C ASN A 77 -5.40 12.06 4.04
N LEU A 78 -4.44 11.35 3.44
CA LEU A 78 -3.52 11.93 2.46
C LEU A 78 -4.26 12.50 1.24
N TRP A 79 -5.30 11.81 0.75
CA TRP A 79 -6.16 12.34 -0.31
C TRP A 79 -6.87 13.63 0.12
N LYS A 80 -7.47 13.66 1.31
CA LYS A 80 -8.17 14.85 1.83
C LYS A 80 -7.22 16.03 2.00
N ASP A 81 -6.07 15.80 2.64
CA ASP A 81 -5.03 16.81 2.84
C ASP A 81 -4.56 17.38 1.49
N TRP A 82 -4.38 16.52 0.48
CA TRP A 82 -4.03 16.95 -0.86
C TRP A 82 -5.16 17.77 -1.51
N VAL A 83 -6.42 17.32 -1.42
CA VAL A 83 -7.58 18.03 -1.94
C VAL A 83 -7.69 19.43 -1.32
N ASP A 84 -7.54 19.55 -0.01
CA ASP A 84 -7.62 20.83 0.70
C ASP A 84 -6.49 21.78 0.28
N ASN A 85 -5.25 21.26 0.18
CA ASN A 85 -4.11 22.01 -0.33
C ASN A 85 -4.28 22.43 -1.80
N ARG A 86 -4.86 21.57 -2.64
CA ARG A 86 -5.10 21.86 -4.06
C ARG A 86 -6.23 22.89 -4.21
N ASN A 87 -7.34 22.73 -3.50
CA ASN A 87 -8.48 23.65 -3.50
C ASN A 87 -8.11 25.05 -2.96
N SER A 88 -7.08 25.16 -2.12
CA SER A 88 -6.55 26.43 -1.65
C SER A 88 -5.80 27.22 -2.74
N LYS A 89 -5.43 26.58 -3.86
CA LYS A 89 -4.70 27.22 -4.96
C LYS A 89 -5.66 27.69 -6.05
N PRO A 90 -5.50 28.93 -6.57
CA PRO A 90 -6.36 29.46 -7.63
C PRO A 90 -6.25 28.66 -8.94
N GLU A 91 -5.13 27.97 -9.15
CA GLU A 91 -4.86 27.16 -10.34
C GLU A 91 -5.85 26.00 -10.54
N THR A 92 -6.45 25.51 -9.44
CA THR A 92 -7.46 24.45 -9.49
C THR A 92 -8.71 24.87 -10.26
N TYR A 93 -9.04 26.16 -10.23
CA TYR A 93 -10.19 26.69 -10.95
C TYR A 93 -9.95 26.80 -12.46
N PHE A 94 -8.70 26.92 -12.92
CA PHE A 94 -8.43 27.04 -14.36
C PHE A 94 -8.59 25.72 -15.12
N GLU A 95 -8.44 24.58 -14.46
CA GLU A 95 -8.46 23.28 -15.14
C GLU A 95 -9.87 22.72 -15.36
N LYS A 96 -10.79 22.95 -14.41
CA LYS A 96 -12.19 22.49 -14.52
C LYS A 96 -13.23 23.48 -14.01
N GLY A 97 -12.84 24.66 -13.53
CA GLY A 97 -13.77 25.64 -12.97
C GLY A 97 -14.51 25.16 -11.71
N LYS A 98 -14.05 24.07 -11.08
CA LYS A 98 -14.78 23.39 -10.00
C LYS A 98 -13.82 22.90 -8.92
N LEU A 99 -14.22 23.09 -7.66
CA LEU A 99 -13.55 22.55 -6.49
C LEU A 99 -13.60 21.02 -6.48
N ILE A 100 -12.51 20.39 -6.06
CA ILE A 100 -12.42 18.94 -5.92
C ILE A 100 -13.20 18.56 -4.65
N PRO A 101 -14.20 17.66 -4.73
CA PRO A 101 -14.86 17.15 -3.54
C PRO A 101 -13.88 16.40 -2.63
N THR A 102 -13.89 16.71 -1.34
CA THR A 102 -13.09 16.02 -0.31
C THR A 102 -13.43 14.53 -0.23
N ASN A 103 -14.68 14.15 -0.53
CA ASN A 103 -15.12 12.77 -0.58
C ASN A 103 -14.87 12.16 -1.95
N ILE A 104 -13.96 11.19 -2.02
CA ILE A 104 -13.63 10.47 -3.27
C ILE A 104 -14.85 9.77 -3.91
N ASN A 105 -15.89 9.45 -3.13
CA ASN A 105 -17.08 8.75 -3.62
C ASN A 105 -17.94 9.60 -4.57
N THR A 106 -17.92 10.93 -4.42
CA THR A 106 -18.78 11.82 -5.21
C THR A 106 -18.24 12.05 -6.62
N LEU A 107 -17.02 11.57 -6.92
CA LEU A 107 -16.38 11.72 -8.21
C LEU A 107 -16.88 10.66 -9.20
N ASN A 108 -17.14 11.07 -10.44
CA ASN A 108 -17.36 10.13 -11.53
C ASN A 108 -16.05 9.39 -11.89
N ASP A 109 -16.13 8.25 -12.58
CA ASP A 109 -14.96 7.44 -12.97
C ASP A 109 -13.91 8.27 -13.74
N GLU A 110 -14.36 9.11 -14.69
CA GLU A 110 -13.49 10.00 -15.47
C GLU A 110 -12.83 11.09 -14.63
N GLU A 111 -13.59 11.69 -13.71
CA GLU A 111 -13.07 12.71 -12.80
C GLU A 111 -12.07 12.10 -11.81
N LEU A 112 -12.37 10.88 -11.35
CA LEU A 112 -11.49 10.12 -10.48
C LEU A 112 -10.16 9.83 -11.18
N GLN A 113 -10.18 9.33 -12.43
CA GLN A 113 -8.95 9.12 -13.21
C GLN A 113 -8.15 10.43 -13.35
N PHE A 114 -8.81 11.52 -13.72
CA PHE A 114 -8.19 12.83 -13.94
C PHE A 114 -7.53 13.41 -12.68
N TRP A 115 -8.15 13.25 -11.51
CA TRP A 115 -7.58 13.74 -10.26
C TRP A 115 -6.52 12.78 -9.69
N LEU A 116 -6.69 11.46 -9.86
CA LEU A 116 -5.71 10.48 -9.38
C LEU A 116 -4.34 10.63 -10.04
N GLN A 117 -4.28 10.90 -11.36
CA GLN A 117 -3.01 11.11 -12.06
C GLN A 117 -2.22 12.30 -11.48
N ARG A 118 -2.92 13.36 -11.07
CA ARG A 118 -2.31 14.56 -10.45
C ARG A 118 -1.90 14.29 -9.02
N PHE A 119 -2.79 13.65 -8.26
CA PHE A 119 -2.54 13.25 -6.90
C PHE A 119 -1.21 12.49 -6.77
N ILE A 120 -0.98 11.46 -7.59
CA ILE A 120 0.24 10.64 -7.48
C ILE A 120 1.53 11.40 -7.78
N VAL A 121 1.52 12.31 -8.74
CA VAL A 121 2.72 13.11 -9.09
C VAL A 121 3.02 14.16 -8.02
N GLU A 122 1.98 14.68 -7.37
CA GLU A 122 2.08 15.82 -6.46
C GLU A 122 2.29 15.43 -5.00
N ILE A 123 1.94 14.22 -4.60
CA ILE A 123 2.10 13.80 -3.20
C ILE A 123 3.58 13.76 -2.81
N ARG A 124 3.84 14.30 -1.61
CA ARG A 124 5.15 14.31 -0.96
C ARG A 124 4.99 13.90 0.49
N ARG A 125 6.09 13.45 1.09
CA ARG A 125 6.18 13.25 2.54
C ARG A 125 6.12 14.61 3.24
N LYS A 126 5.88 14.59 4.55
CA LYS A 126 5.98 15.78 5.41
C LYS A 126 7.37 16.44 5.33
N ASP A 127 8.39 15.62 5.10
CA ASP A 127 9.79 16.04 4.92
C ASP A 127 10.07 16.63 3.53
N ALA A 128 9.02 16.91 2.72
CA ALA A 128 9.08 17.35 1.32
C ALA A 128 9.76 16.38 0.33
N THR A 129 10.27 15.23 0.79
CA THR A 129 10.85 14.19 -0.06
C THR A 129 9.77 13.38 -0.79
N ASN A 130 10.12 12.80 -1.93
CA ASN A 130 9.24 11.88 -2.66
C ASN A 130 8.97 10.60 -1.86
N TYR A 131 7.79 10.01 -2.06
CA TYR A 131 7.52 8.66 -1.58
C TYR A 131 8.27 7.63 -2.43
N PRO A 132 8.72 6.50 -1.86
CA PRO A 132 9.25 5.39 -2.64
C PRO A 132 8.18 4.79 -3.58
N PRO A 133 8.58 4.18 -4.71
CA PRO A 133 7.66 3.54 -5.66
C PRO A 133 6.66 2.57 -5.01
N ASN A 134 7.14 1.71 -4.10
CA ASN A 134 6.29 0.74 -3.39
C ASN A 134 5.21 1.43 -2.53
N THR A 135 5.55 2.55 -1.90
CA THR A 135 4.61 3.31 -1.08
C THR A 135 3.51 3.95 -1.92
N LEU A 136 3.83 4.42 -3.14
CA LEU A 136 2.81 4.94 -4.07
C LEU A 136 1.75 3.89 -4.40
N VAL A 137 2.18 2.67 -4.73
CA VAL A 137 1.25 1.55 -5.01
C VAL A 137 0.41 1.21 -3.78
N GLN A 138 0.98 1.27 -2.57
CA GLN A 138 0.25 1.05 -1.32
C GLN A 138 -0.82 2.11 -1.05
N ILE A 139 -0.54 3.39 -1.35
CA ILE A 139 -1.50 4.49 -1.24
C ILE A 139 -2.69 4.22 -2.18
N VAL A 140 -2.42 3.95 -3.47
CA VAL A 140 -3.46 3.67 -4.47
C VAL A 140 -4.27 2.44 -4.08
N SER A 141 -3.61 1.40 -3.61
CA SER A 141 -4.26 0.19 -3.10
C SER A 141 -5.18 0.48 -1.90
N GLY A 142 -4.75 1.36 -0.99
CA GLY A 142 -5.56 1.81 0.14
C GLY A 142 -6.82 2.54 -0.29
N LEU A 143 -6.70 3.46 -1.26
CA LEU A 143 -7.83 4.17 -1.86
C LEU A 143 -8.80 3.22 -2.57
N GLN A 144 -8.29 2.28 -3.37
CA GLN A 144 -9.14 1.29 -4.04
C GLN A 144 -9.91 0.43 -3.03
N ARG A 145 -9.28 0.01 -1.93
CA ARG A 145 -9.96 -0.75 -0.87
C ARG A 145 -11.06 0.07 -0.21
N TYR A 146 -10.83 1.36 0.06
CA TYR A 146 -11.87 2.24 0.58
C TYR A 146 -13.05 2.39 -0.38
N ILE A 147 -12.77 2.63 -1.67
CA ILE A 147 -13.83 2.76 -2.68
C ILE A 147 -14.69 1.50 -2.78
N LYS A 148 -14.09 0.31 -2.66
CA LYS A 148 -14.83 -0.95 -2.69
C LYS A 148 -15.60 -1.20 -1.39
N ASN A 149 -14.93 -1.10 -0.25
CA ASN A 149 -15.48 -1.53 1.03
C ASN A 149 -16.41 -0.50 1.67
N ASP A 150 -16.04 0.78 1.63
CA ASP A 150 -16.74 1.85 2.35
C ASP A 150 -17.70 2.63 1.44
N CYS A 151 -17.37 2.76 0.15
CA CYS A 151 -18.25 3.40 -0.85
C CYS A 151 -19.12 2.42 -1.62
N ASN A 152 -18.95 1.10 -1.42
CA ASN A 152 -19.70 0.02 -2.06
C ASN A 152 -19.65 0.05 -3.62
N ARG A 153 -18.61 0.67 -4.20
CA ARG A 153 -18.37 0.77 -5.65
C ARG A 153 -17.48 -0.37 -6.12
N ASN A 154 -18.06 -1.56 -6.17
CA ASN A 154 -17.35 -2.79 -6.52
C ASN A 154 -16.93 -2.85 -8.00
N ASN A 155 -17.54 -2.01 -8.85
CA ASN A 155 -17.27 -1.91 -10.28
C ASN A 155 -16.05 -1.05 -10.64
N VAL A 156 -15.39 -0.41 -9.66
CA VAL A 156 -14.23 0.46 -9.90
C VAL A 156 -12.93 -0.31 -9.63
N HIS A 157 -12.13 -0.50 -10.67
CA HIS A 157 -10.86 -1.23 -10.61
C HIS A 157 -9.70 -0.36 -11.12
N ILE A 158 -9.12 0.43 -10.21
CA ILE A 158 -8.06 1.39 -10.54
C ILE A 158 -6.77 0.67 -11.02
N LEU A 159 -6.38 -0.40 -10.32
CA LEU A 159 -5.11 -1.10 -10.55
C LEU A 159 -5.20 -2.33 -11.45
N ARG A 160 -6.39 -2.68 -11.95
CA ARG A 160 -6.57 -3.90 -12.73
C ARG A 160 -6.34 -3.61 -14.22
N ASP A 161 -5.58 -4.47 -14.89
CA ASP A 161 -5.15 -4.22 -16.27
C ASP A 161 -6.27 -4.40 -17.31
N ASP A 162 -7.33 -5.15 -16.99
CA ASP A 162 -8.48 -5.40 -17.86
C ASP A 162 -9.43 -4.20 -18.01
N ASP A 163 -9.39 -3.24 -17.10
CA ASP A 163 -10.30 -2.09 -17.10
C ASP A 163 -9.65 -0.90 -17.81
N GLU A 164 -10.10 -0.55 -19.02
CA GLU A 164 -9.55 0.56 -19.80
C GLU A 164 -9.72 1.93 -19.14
N LYS A 165 -10.69 2.08 -18.23
CA LYS A 165 -11.05 3.36 -17.59
C LYS A 165 -9.93 4.01 -16.81
N PHE A 166 -8.93 3.25 -16.35
CA PHE A 166 -7.79 3.76 -15.58
C PHE A 166 -6.44 3.55 -16.28
N SER A 167 -6.45 3.23 -17.58
CA SER A 167 -5.24 2.97 -18.36
C SER A 167 -4.24 4.12 -18.37
N ILE A 168 -4.72 5.36 -18.51
CA ILE A 168 -3.88 6.57 -18.51
C ILE A 168 -3.24 6.75 -17.13
N PHE A 169 -4.04 6.61 -16.07
CA PHE A 169 -3.55 6.69 -14.70
C PHE A 169 -2.44 5.66 -14.42
N ARG A 170 -2.63 4.40 -14.84
CA ARG A 170 -1.63 3.34 -14.65
C ARG A 170 -0.31 3.65 -15.37
N LYS A 171 -0.37 4.21 -16.58
CA LYS A 171 0.83 4.66 -17.33
C LYS A 171 1.56 5.79 -16.61
N ILE A 172 0.83 6.75 -16.03
CA ILE A 172 1.41 7.84 -15.24
C ILE A 172 2.04 7.30 -13.96
N LEU A 173 1.37 6.39 -13.25
CA LEU A 173 1.91 5.74 -12.06
C LEU A 173 3.20 4.98 -12.37
N ASP A 174 3.22 4.18 -13.43
CA ASP A 174 4.42 3.45 -13.87
C ASP A 174 5.56 4.40 -14.27
N SER A 175 5.26 5.47 -15.00
CA SER A 175 6.24 6.50 -15.37
C SER A 175 6.83 7.19 -14.14
N GLU A 176 6.00 7.49 -13.14
CA GLU A 176 6.44 8.11 -11.89
C GLU A 176 7.28 7.14 -11.06
N MET A 177 6.89 5.87 -10.98
CA MET A 177 7.69 4.83 -10.33
C MET A 177 9.06 4.69 -10.99
N LYS A 178 9.14 4.67 -12.32
CA LYS A 178 10.41 4.64 -13.07
C LYS A 178 11.26 5.87 -12.79
N ARG A 179 10.66 7.06 -12.76
CA ARG A 179 11.33 8.33 -12.42
C ARG A 179 11.90 8.31 -11.00
N LEU A 180 11.18 7.71 -10.05
CA LEU A 180 11.64 7.62 -8.67
C LEU A 180 12.75 6.59 -8.49
N THR A 181 12.64 5.44 -9.17
CA THR A 181 13.71 4.43 -9.20
C THR A 181 14.99 5.00 -9.82
N SER A 182 14.89 5.78 -10.90
CA SER A 182 16.06 6.42 -11.52
C SER A 182 16.72 7.48 -10.64
N LEU A 183 15.94 8.11 -9.75
CA LEU A 183 16.44 9.01 -8.71
C LEU A 183 17.02 8.28 -7.48
N GLY A 184 17.02 6.94 -7.48
CA GLY A 184 17.54 6.13 -6.38
C GLY A 184 16.56 5.92 -5.23
N PHE A 185 15.30 6.29 -5.37
CA PHE A 185 14.27 5.97 -4.39
C PHE A 185 13.81 4.51 -4.57
N GLY A 186 14.11 3.64 -3.59
CA GLY A 186 13.65 2.25 -3.57
C GLY A 186 14.73 1.18 -3.80
N THR A 187 15.92 1.56 -4.27
CA THR A 187 17.09 0.69 -4.33
C THR A 187 17.76 0.59 -2.97
N LYS A 188 17.17 -0.19 -2.06
CA LYS A 188 17.96 -0.82 -0.99
C LYS A 188 18.45 -2.15 -1.52
N VAL A 189 19.61 -2.16 -2.19
CA VAL A 189 20.37 -3.40 -2.29
C VAL A 189 20.68 -3.77 -0.84
N LYS A 190 20.06 -4.84 -0.32
CA LYS A 190 20.54 -5.50 0.90
C LYS A 190 21.90 -6.08 0.54
N SER A 191 22.92 -5.24 0.49
CA SER A 191 24.29 -5.69 0.38
C SER A 191 24.56 -6.35 1.71
N CYS A 192 24.64 -7.69 1.73
CA CYS A 192 25.28 -8.37 2.84
C CYS A 192 26.68 -7.76 2.96
N GLU A 193 27.06 -7.37 4.16
CA GLU A 193 28.48 -7.14 4.44
C GLU A 193 29.19 -8.47 4.14
N PRO A 194 30.29 -8.46 3.36
CA PRO A 194 31.05 -9.68 3.12
C PRO A 194 31.56 -10.20 4.45
N VAL A 195 31.26 -11.47 4.76
CA VAL A 195 31.73 -12.11 6.00
C VAL A 195 33.26 -12.05 6.01
N LEU A 196 33.82 -11.36 7.01
CA LEU A 196 35.27 -11.29 7.19
C LEU A 196 35.80 -12.63 7.72
N PRO A 197 37.04 -13.04 7.41
CA PRO A 197 37.62 -14.31 7.88
C PRO A 197 37.58 -14.48 9.42
N GLU A 198 37.63 -13.37 10.14
CA GLU A 198 37.59 -13.29 11.60
C GLU A 198 36.17 -13.55 12.13
N GLU A 199 35.15 -13.06 11.42
CA GLU A 199 33.75 -13.32 11.73
C GLU A 199 33.40 -14.77 11.41
N GLU A 200 33.94 -15.30 10.31
CA GLU A 200 33.82 -16.71 9.95
C GLU A 200 34.39 -17.60 11.07
N LYS A 201 35.59 -17.30 11.57
CA LYS A 201 36.21 -18.04 12.68
C LYS A 201 35.36 -17.98 13.96
N VAL A 202 34.78 -16.83 14.28
CA VAL A 202 33.88 -16.68 15.43
C VAL A 202 32.59 -17.48 15.24
N MET A 203 32.08 -17.62 14.01
CA MET A 203 30.90 -18.44 13.71
C MET A 203 31.20 -19.94 13.80
N TRP A 204 32.39 -20.37 13.39
CA TRP A 204 32.90 -21.74 13.58
C TRP A 204 33.07 -22.07 15.06
N ASP A 205 33.72 -21.19 15.84
CA ASP A 205 33.95 -21.38 17.28
C ASP A 205 32.63 -21.41 18.09
N LYS A 206 31.61 -20.68 17.63
CA LYS A 206 30.28 -20.64 18.25
C LYS A 206 29.36 -21.79 17.83
N GLY A 207 29.81 -22.69 16.94
CA GLY A 207 29.03 -23.85 16.50
C GLY A 207 27.75 -23.48 15.74
N VAL A 208 27.74 -22.32 15.07
CA VAL A 208 26.60 -21.86 14.27
C VAL A 208 26.48 -22.69 12.97
N PHE A 209 27.60 -23.22 12.50
CA PHE A 209 27.63 -24.20 11.42
C PHE A 209 27.53 -25.62 11.99
N SER A 210 26.67 -26.43 11.38
CA SER A 210 26.53 -27.84 11.75
C SER A 210 27.84 -28.58 11.52
N ASN A 211 28.35 -29.22 12.57
CA ASN A 211 29.43 -30.19 12.45
C ASN A 211 28.85 -31.46 11.83
N HIS A 212 29.12 -31.69 10.54
CA HIS A 212 28.89 -33.01 9.95
C HIS A 212 29.93 -33.98 10.50
N ASN A 213 29.47 -34.91 11.33
CA ASN A 213 30.18 -36.13 11.69
C ASN A 213 29.38 -37.32 11.19
#